data_AF-A0ABC8LKE5-F1
#
_entry.id   AF-A0ABC8LKE5-F1
#
_cell.length_a   1.000
_cell.length_b   1.000
_cell.length_c   1.000
_cell.angle_alpha   90.00
_cell.angle_beta   90.00
_cell.angle_gamma   90.00
#
_symmetry.space_group_name_H-M   'P 1'
#
loop_
_entity.id
_entity.type
_entity.pdbx_description
1 polymer ?
#
loop_
_entity_poly.entity_id
_entity_poly.type
_entity_poly.pdbx_seq_one_letter_code
_entity_poly.pdbx_strand_id
1 'polypeptide(L)'
;MDIAISNLFSDPLHPALIISKTLSETDIKENMRLPKQEIEYVLAIMGGVTAEELQIGKKVIISDLVEGDQYEVFLKYSDTKKKYTIGEGWAKLRDSLDLEEGQTLKLYWYQDFKIFVILNFPYNLLD
;
A
#
# COMPACT_ATOMS: atom_id res chain seq x y z
N MET A 1 -25.27 -2.26 16.72
CA MET A 1 -24.11 -2.96 16.12
C MET A 1 -24.34 -2.92 14.62
N ASP A 2 -23.62 -2.01 13.95
CA ASP A 2 -23.92 -1.63 12.56
C ASP A 2 -23.74 -2.80 11.60
N ILE A 3 -24.79 -3.05 10.83
CA ILE A 3 -24.89 -4.05 9.76
C ILE A 3 -23.82 -3.81 8.66
N ALA A 4 -23.19 -2.63 8.64
CA ALA A 4 -22.12 -2.27 7.73
C ALA A 4 -20.80 -3.04 7.94
N ILE A 5 -20.54 -3.61 9.12
CA ILE A 5 -19.27 -4.32 9.39
C ILE A 5 -19.37 -5.81 9.00
N SER A 6 -20.56 -6.41 8.99
CA SER A 6 -20.70 -7.85 8.72
C SER A 6 -20.55 -8.24 7.24
N ASN A 7 -20.57 -7.27 6.31
CA ASN A 7 -20.44 -7.53 4.87
C ASN A 7 -19.00 -7.56 4.36
N LEU A 8 -18.00 -7.27 5.21
CA LEU A 8 -16.58 -7.27 4.83
C LEU A 8 -15.98 -8.66 4.58
N PHE A 9 -16.69 -9.73 4.96
CA PHE A 9 -16.19 -11.12 4.87
C PHE A 9 -16.75 -11.91 3.67
N SER A 10 -17.41 -11.25 2.72
CA SER A 10 -17.92 -11.88 1.49
C SER A 10 -17.72 -11.04 0.22
N ASP A 11 -16.89 -10.00 0.25
CA ASP A 11 -16.82 -9.00 -0.83
C ASP A 11 -15.60 -9.22 -1.76
N PRO A 12 -15.78 -9.25 -3.11
CA PRO A 12 -14.68 -9.03 -4.06
C PRO A 12 -13.88 -7.76 -3.70
N LEU A 13 -12.58 -7.73 -4.04
CA LEU A 13 -11.64 -6.60 -3.85
C LEU A 13 -12.35 -5.25 -3.57
N HIS A 14 -12.58 -4.92 -2.29
CA HIS A 14 -13.33 -3.71 -1.97
C HIS A 14 -12.50 -2.50 -2.44
N PRO A 15 -12.99 -1.66 -3.37
CA PRO A 15 -12.15 -0.65 -4.03
C PRO A 15 -11.50 0.34 -3.07
N ALA A 16 -12.13 0.61 -1.92
CA ALA A 16 -11.56 1.50 -0.90
C ALA A 16 -10.31 0.94 -0.18
N LEU A 17 -10.01 -0.35 -0.33
CA LEU A 17 -8.77 -0.98 0.16
C LEU A 17 -7.63 -0.92 -0.86
N ILE A 18 -7.86 -0.30 -2.02
CA ILE A 18 -6.86 -0.08 -3.06
C ILE A 18 -6.25 1.30 -2.88
N ILE A 19 -4.92 1.34 -2.87
CA ILE A 19 -4.13 2.55 -3.01
C ILE A 19 -3.63 2.61 -4.45
N SER A 20 -3.91 3.68 -5.18
CA SER A 20 -3.54 3.86 -6.59
C SER A 20 -2.71 5.12 -6.76
N LYS A 21 -1.42 4.96 -7.07
CA LYS A 21 -0.48 6.06 -7.17
C LYS A 21 0.24 6.07 -8.51
N THR A 22 0.00 7.10 -9.32
CA THR A 22 0.89 7.44 -10.44
C THR A 22 2.18 8.03 -9.88
N LEU A 23 3.31 7.40 -10.19
CA LEU A 23 4.62 7.75 -9.68
C LEU A 23 5.10 9.05 -10.34
N SER A 24 5.47 10.03 -9.50
CA SER A 24 6.13 11.26 -9.96
C SER A 24 7.65 11.11 -9.90
N GLU A 25 8.38 12.01 -10.55
CA GLU A 25 9.84 12.10 -10.43
C GLU A 25 10.33 12.04 -8.97
N THR A 26 9.63 12.70 -8.03
CA THR A 26 9.99 12.67 -6.61
C THR A 26 9.78 11.29 -5.99
N ASP A 27 8.73 10.57 -6.40
CA ASP A 27 8.49 9.21 -5.89
C ASP A 27 9.57 8.25 -6.40
N ILE A 28 10.10 8.48 -7.61
CA ILE A 28 11.21 7.72 -8.15
C ILE A 28 12.53 8.08 -7.46
N LYS A 29 12.82 9.35 -7.18
CA LYS A 29 14.11 9.77 -6.59
C LYS A 29 14.19 9.63 -5.07
N GLU A 30 13.05 9.69 -4.38
CA GLU A 30 12.96 9.67 -2.92
C GLU A 30 12.01 8.56 -2.44
N ASN A 31 11.30 8.80 -1.33
CA ASN A 31 10.24 7.95 -0.80
C ASN A 31 8.93 8.17 -1.56
N MET A 32 8.22 7.08 -1.89
CA MET A 32 6.91 7.18 -2.54
C MET A 32 5.88 7.84 -1.63
N ARG A 33 5.21 8.88 -2.13
CA ARG A 33 4.08 9.52 -1.45
C ARG A 33 2.80 8.73 -1.66
N LEU A 34 2.05 8.53 -0.59
CA LEU A 34 0.77 7.83 -0.63
C LEU A 34 -0.39 8.84 -0.78
N PRO A 35 -1.40 8.55 -1.61
CA PRO A 35 -2.65 9.29 -1.65
C PRO A 35 -3.32 9.29 -0.28
N LYS A 36 -3.52 10.48 0.30
CA LYS A 36 -3.94 10.66 1.69
C LYS A 36 -5.25 9.94 2.02
N GLN A 37 -6.27 10.11 1.19
CA GLN A 37 -7.60 9.53 1.45
C GLN A 37 -7.57 8.00 1.45
N GLU A 38 -6.88 7.40 0.49
CA GLU A 38 -6.80 5.93 0.34
C GLU A 38 -6.03 5.31 1.51
N ILE A 39 -4.87 5.88 1.88
CA ILE A 39 -4.09 5.33 3.00
C ILE A 39 -4.80 5.52 4.34
N GLU A 40 -5.49 6.63 4.57
CA GLU A 40 -6.26 6.85 5.81
C GLU A 40 -7.39 5.83 5.95
N TYR A 41 -8.05 5.46 4.85
CA TYR A 41 -9.06 4.40 4.86
C TYR A 41 -8.44 3.03 5.20
N VAL A 42 -7.35 2.66 4.54
CA VAL A 42 -6.62 1.41 4.83
C VAL A 42 -6.16 1.35 6.29
N LEU A 43 -5.62 2.45 6.83
CA LEU A 43 -5.18 2.52 8.22
C LEU A 43 -6.32 2.32 9.22
N ALA A 44 -7.51 2.84 8.92
CA ALA A 44 -8.70 2.63 9.76
C ALA A 44 -9.12 1.15 9.81
N ILE A 45 -8.98 0.42 8.69
CA ILE A 45 -9.31 -1.00 8.59
C ILE A 45 -8.21 -1.90 9.17
N MET A 46 -6.94 -1.54 8.96
CA MET A 46 -5.77 -2.23 9.52
C MET A 46 -5.88 -2.35 11.04
N GLY A 47 -6.40 -1.30 11.69
CA GLY A 47 -6.67 -1.26 13.12
C GLY A 47 -5.39 -1.20 13.97
N GLY A 48 -5.46 -0.51 15.10
CA GLY A 48 -4.36 -0.48 16.07
C GLY A 48 -3.07 0.19 15.58
N VAL A 49 -3.12 0.96 14.49
CA VAL A 49 -1.98 1.78 14.05
C VAL A 49 -1.97 3.09 14.80
N THR A 50 -0.88 3.36 15.53
CA THR A 50 -0.71 4.57 16.30
C THR A 50 0.02 5.66 15.50
N ALA A 51 -0.19 6.92 15.87
CA ALA A 51 0.55 8.04 15.29
C ALA A 51 2.07 7.91 15.55
N GLU A 52 2.47 7.40 16.72
CA GLU A 52 3.86 7.16 17.07
C GLU A 52 4.52 6.12 16.15
N GLU A 53 3.86 4.97 15.92
CA GLU A 53 4.34 3.98 14.95
C GLU A 53 4.51 4.59 13.56
N LEU A 54 3.61 5.48 13.14
CA LEU A 54 3.71 6.15 11.84
C LEU A 54 4.83 7.19 11.79
N GLN A 55 5.19 7.83 12.89
CA GLN A 55 6.35 8.74 12.93
C GLN A 55 7.67 7.96 12.85
N ILE A 56 7.77 6.84 13.58
CA ILE A 56 8.97 5.98 13.59
C ILE A 56 9.10 5.23 12.26
N GLY A 57 7.98 4.69 11.77
CA GLY A 57 7.87 3.81 10.61
C GLY A 57 7.17 2.52 10.99
N LYS A 58 5.93 2.35 10.53
CA LYS A 58 5.22 1.08 10.65
C LYS A 58 5.70 0.14 9.56
N LYS A 59 6.33 -0.95 9.98
CA LYS A 59 6.73 -2.03 9.09
C LYS A 59 5.51 -2.73 8.50
N VAL A 60 5.48 -2.89 7.19
CA VAL A 60 4.45 -3.64 6.44
C VAL A 60 5.11 -4.46 5.34
N ILE A 61 4.43 -5.50 4.89
CA ILE A 61 4.88 -6.33 3.76
C ILE A 61 4.07 -5.96 2.52
N ILE A 62 4.76 -5.76 1.41
CA ILE A 62 4.18 -5.72 0.06
C ILE A 62 4.55 -7.02 -0.64
N SER A 63 3.55 -7.75 -1.15
CA SER A 63 3.72 -9.01 -1.85
C SER A 63 3.47 -8.83 -3.34
N ASP A 64 4.42 -9.32 -4.13
CA ASP A 64 4.20 -9.64 -5.54
C ASP A 64 3.80 -11.10 -5.63
N LEU A 65 2.53 -11.36 -5.96
CA LEU A 65 2.03 -12.72 -6.08
C LEU A 65 2.38 -13.37 -7.43
N VAL A 66 2.76 -12.58 -8.44
CA VAL A 66 3.14 -13.08 -9.76
C VAL A 66 4.55 -13.66 -9.70
N GLU A 67 5.47 -12.91 -9.10
CA GLU A 67 6.87 -13.33 -8.99
C GLU A 67 7.16 -14.12 -7.70
N GLY A 68 6.24 -14.08 -6.74
CA GLY A 68 6.40 -14.75 -5.43
C GLY A 68 7.27 -13.98 -4.44
N ASP A 69 7.61 -12.73 -4.76
CA ASP A 69 8.47 -11.88 -3.95
C ASP A 69 7.72 -11.13 -2.84
N GLN A 70 8.46 -10.84 -1.77
CA GLN A 70 7.98 -10.06 -0.65
C GLN A 70 8.97 -8.97 -0.27
N TYR A 71 8.44 -7.78 -0.04
CA TYR A 71 9.20 -6.57 0.24
C TYR A 71 8.77 -6.03 1.59
N GLU A 72 9.72 -5.95 2.52
CA GLU A 72 9.54 -5.24 3.77
C GLU A 72 9.73 -3.74 3.52
N VAL A 73 8.71 -2.96 3.86
CA VAL A 73 8.73 -1.51 3.71
C VAL A 73 8.20 -0.80 4.96
N PHE A 74 8.54 0.47 5.11
CA PHE A 74 8.13 1.27 6.27
C PHE A 74 7.17 2.38 5.87
N LEU A 75 5.91 2.24 6.28
CA LEU A 75 4.88 3.26 6.16
C LEU A 75 5.14 4.35 7.21
N LYS A 76 5.31 5.60 6.75
CA LYS A 76 5.55 6.76 7.60
C LYS A 76 4.52 7.87 7.37
N TYR A 77 4.23 8.64 8.41
CA TYR A 77 3.56 9.93 8.31
C TYR A 77 4.51 11.03 8.81
N SER A 78 4.69 12.08 8.00
CA SER A 78 5.47 13.25 8.41
C SER A 78 4.53 14.36 8.85
N ASP A 79 4.65 14.78 10.11
CA ASP A 79 3.83 15.88 10.63
C ASP A 79 4.19 17.23 10.01
N THR A 80 5.47 17.47 9.76
CA THR A 80 5.93 18.73 9.14
C THR A 80 5.48 18.83 7.68
N LYS A 81 5.59 17.74 6.93
CA LYS A 81 5.24 17.71 5.49
C LYS A 81 3.77 17.34 5.25
N LYS A 82 3.02 16.98 6.30
CA LYS A 82 1.63 16.51 6.28
C LYS A 82 1.37 15.47 5.19
N LYS A 83 2.24 14.46 5.10
CA LYS A 83 2.19 13.44 4.05
C LYS A 83 2.52 12.04 4.56
N TYR A 84 1.86 11.06 3.97
CA TYR A 84 2.18 9.64 4.13
C TYR A 84 3.19 9.21 3.05
N THR A 85 4.12 8.35 3.42
CA THR A 85 5.11 7.79 2.49
C THR A 85 5.42 6.33 2.75
N ILE A 86 5.80 5.60 1.72
CA ILE A 86 6.59 4.38 1.84
C ILE A 86 8.06 4.80 1.84
N GLY A 87 8.74 4.60 2.96
CA GLY A 87 10.12 5.00 3.19
C GLY A 87 11.11 3.90 2.89
N GLU A 88 11.86 3.49 3.91
CA GLU A 88 12.79 2.36 3.82
C GLU A 88 12.12 1.13 3.19
N GLY A 89 12.88 0.43 2.34
CA GLY A 89 12.38 -0.66 1.49
C GLY A 89 11.81 -0.23 0.14
N TRP A 90 11.40 1.04 -0.02
CA TRP A 90 10.83 1.54 -1.28
C TRP A 90 11.78 1.42 -2.47
N ALA A 91 13.04 1.85 -2.34
CA ALA A 91 13.99 1.80 -3.45
C ALA A 91 14.19 0.37 -3.98
N LYS A 92 14.29 -0.62 -3.08
CA LYS A 92 14.41 -2.03 -3.45
C LYS A 92 13.16 -2.54 -4.17
N LEU A 93 11.97 -2.23 -3.64
CA LEU A 93 10.70 -2.58 -4.29
C LEU A 93 10.59 -1.95 -5.69
N ARG A 94 10.87 -0.64 -5.79
CA ARG A 94 10.85 0.12 -7.04
C ARG A 94 11.77 -0.50 -8.09
N ASP A 95 13.01 -0.78 -7.71
CA ASP A 95 14.03 -1.30 -8.62
C ASP A 95 13.72 -2.74 -9.04
N SER A 96 13.14 -3.57 -8.16
CA SER A 96 12.78 -4.95 -8.48
C SER A 96 11.60 -5.06 -9.46
N LEU A 97 10.71 -4.06 -9.45
CA LEU A 97 9.54 -3.99 -10.31
C LEU A 97 9.77 -3.12 -11.56
N ASP A 98 11.01 -2.68 -11.80
CA ASP A 98 11.39 -1.75 -12.87
C ASP A 98 10.45 -0.53 -12.96
N LEU A 99 10.09 0.03 -11.80
CA LEU A 99 9.11 1.12 -11.73
C LEU A 99 9.70 2.46 -12.18
N GLU A 100 8.99 3.13 -13.08
CA GLU A 100 9.37 4.40 -13.69
C GLU A 100 8.35 5.53 -13.42
N GLU A 101 8.78 6.77 -13.63
CA GLU A 101 7.89 7.93 -13.57
C GLU A 101 6.75 7.79 -14.59
N GLY A 102 5.54 8.19 -14.17
CA GLY A 102 4.34 8.12 -14.99
C GLY A 102 3.63 6.77 -14.92
N GLN A 103 4.26 5.70 -14.43
CA GLN A 103 3.58 4.44 -14.17
C GLN A 103 2.67 4.53 -12.94
N THR A 104 1.58 3.78 -12.91
CA THR A 104 0.66 3.72 -11.77
C THR A 104 0.88 2.45 -10.97
N LEU A 105 1.30 2.55 -9.71
CA LEU A 105 1.33 1.44 -8.75
C LEU A 105 0.00 1.31 -8.00
N LYS A 106 -0.56 0.11 -7.99
CA LYS A 106 -1.77 -0.25 -7.24
C LYS A 106 -1.43 -1.29 -6.17
N LEU A 107 -1.78 -0.97 -4.93
CA LEU A 107 -1.60 -1.84 -3.77
C LEU A 107 -2.97 -2.12 -3.15
N TYR A 108 -3.30 -3.38 -2.93
CA TYR A 108 -4.50 -3.81 -2.20
C TYR A 108 -4.15 -4.25 -0.80
N TRP A 109 -4.83 -3.73 0.22
CA TRP A 109 -4.68 -4.22 1.58
C TRP A 109 -5.47 -5.51 1.78
N TYR A 110 -4.76 -6.62 1.99
CA TYR A 110 -5.36 -7.92 2.25
C TYR A 110 -5.44 -8.19 3.75
N GLN A 111 -6.64 -7.97 4.31
CA GLN A 111 -6.90 -7.96 5.76
C GLN A 111 -6.51 -9.25 6.48
N ASP A 112 -6.82 -10.41 5.91
CA ASP A 112 -6.62 -11.71 6.56
C ASP A 112 -5.13 -12.01 6.82
N PHE A 113 -4.28 -11.61 5.87
CA PHE A 113 -2.83 -11.82 5.94
C PHE A 113 -2.08 -10.59 6.44
N LYS A 114 -2.76 -9.45 6.57
CA LYS A 114 -2.18 -8.17 7.00
C LYS A 114 -0.99 -7.73 6.14
N ILE A 115 -1.14 -7.85 4.83
CA ILE A 115 -0.15 -7.47 3.82
C ILE A 115 -0.78 -6.60 2.74
N PHE A 116 0.06 -5.85 2.02
CA PHE A 116 -0.30 -5.27 0.75
C PHE A 116 -0.01 -6.24 -0.39
N VAL A 117 -0.87 -6.30 -1.41
CA VAL A 117 -0.70 -7.09 -2.62
C VAL A 117 -0.63 -6.16 -3.83
N ILE A 118 0.33 -6.36 -4.72
CA ILE A 118 0.47 -5.58 -5.95
C ILE A 118 -0.61 -6.04 -6.96
N LEU A 119 -1.33 -5.08 -7.54
CA LEU A 119 -2.39 -5.33 -8.54
C LEU A 119 -1.99 -4.94 -9.98
N ASN A 120 -0.74 -4.50 -10.19
CA ASN A 120 -0.29 -3.88 -11.44
C ASN A 120 -0.08 -4.82 -12.62
N PHE A 121 0.10 -6.10 -12.35
CA PHE A 121 0.32 -7.06 -13.40
C PHE A 121 -1.03 -7.54 -13.90
N PRO A 122 -1.19 -7.76 -15.22
CA PRO A 122 -2.36 -8.43 -15.73
C PRO A 122 -2.45 -9.76 -15.00
N TYR A 123 -3.42 -9.89 -14.11
CA TYR A 123 -3.93 -11.18 -13.72
C TYR A 123 -4.51 -11.79 -15.00
N ASN A 124 -3.66 -12.49 -15.76
CA ASN A 124 -4.09 -13.59 -16.60
C ASN A 124 -4.53 -14.71 -15.65
N LEU A 125 -5.61 -14.48 -14.90
CA LEU A 125 -6.33 -15.53 -14.22
C LEU A 125 -7.50 -15.87 -15.14
N LEU A 126 -7.48 -17.13 -15.58
CA LEU A 126 -8.44 -17.85 -16.43
C LEU A 126 -8.07 -17.87 -17.93
N ASP A 127 -7.17 -18.80 -18.29
CA ASP A 127 -7.54 -19.81 -19.30
C ASP A 127 -8.15 -21.02 -18.57
#